data_AF-A0A928VK55-F1
#
_entry.id   AF-A0A928VK55-F1
#
_cell.length_a   1.000
_cell.length_b   1.000
_cell.length_c   1.000
_cell.angle_alpha   90.00
_cell.angle_beta   90.00
_cell.angle_gamma   90.00
#
_symmetry.space_group_name_H-M   'P 1'
#
loop_
_entity.id
_entity.type
_entity.pdbx_description
1 polymer ?
#
loop_
_entity_poly.entity_id
_entity_poly.type
_entity_poly.pdbx_seq_one_letter_code
_entity_poly.pdbx_strand_id
1 'polypeptide(L)' 'MTVRNTIKQFIESRGISVYRFRIASGISQSTAYDLANEPTRIPNAEVLNKICNAYQVQPGELLEWIPDAENK' A
#
# COMPACT_ATOMS: atom_id res chain seq x y z
N MET A 1 -3.82 4.54 18.60
CA MET A 1 -4.50 4.47 17.30
C MET A 1 -3.40 4.22 16.28
N THR A 2 -3.64 3.49 15.21
CA THR A 2 -2.56 3.12 14.29
C THR A 2 -2.97 3.35 12.85
N VAL A 3 -2.13 4.05 12.10
CA VAL A 3 -2.23 4.11 10.64
C VAL A 3 -1.66 2.82 10.08
N ARG A 4 -2.35 2.21 9.12
CA ARG A 4 -1.89 1.06 8.36
C ARG A 4 -1.93 1.36 6.87
N ASN A 5 -1.08 0.68 6.11
CA ASN A 5 -1.21 0.66 4.66
C ASN A 5 -2.23 -0.41 4.24
N THR A 6 -2.93 -0.15 3.13
CA THR A 6 -3.95 -1.05 2.56
C THR A 6 -3.50 -1.64 1.22
N ILE A 7 -2.18 -1.74 0.99
CA ILE A 7 -1.63 -2.11 -0.32
C ILE A 7 -2.07 -3.52 -0.74
N LYS A 8 -2.18 -4.46 0.21
CA LYS A 8 -2.68 -5.81 -0.08
C LYS A 8 -4.11 -5.76 -0.59
N GLN A 9 -5.00 -5.09 0.13
CA GLN A 9 -6.42 -4.94 -0.21
C GLN A 9 -6.57 -4.21 -1.56
N PHE A 10 -5.76 -3.18 -1.79
CA PHE A 10 -5.71 -2.46 -3.04
C PHE A 10 -5.35 -3.38 -4.23
N ILE A 11 -4.30 -4.19 -4.08
CA ILE A 11 -3.85 -5.16 -5.10
C ILE A 11 -4.94 -6.21 -5.37
N GLU A 12 -5.54 -6.76 -4.32
CA GLU A 12 -6.60 -7.77 -4.40
C GLU A 12 -7.87 -7.22 -5.07
N SER A 13 -8.29 -6.00 -4.70
CA SER A 13 -9.48 -5.34 -5.29
C SER A 13 -9.36 -5.11 -6.80
N ARG A 14 -8.13 -5.03 -7.32
CA ARG A 14 -7.84 -4.85 -8.75
C ARG A 14 -7.57 -6.17 -9.48
N GLY A 15 -7.55 -7.31 -8.78
CA GLY A 15 -7.27 -8.62 -9.36
C GLY A 15 -5.87 -8.76 -9.96
N ILE A 16 -4.89 -8.00 -9.46
CA ILE A 16 -3.51 -8.03 -9.94
C ILE A 16 -2.58 -8.72 -8.93
N SER A 17 -1.41 -9.18 -9.38
CA SER A 17 -0.39 -9.72 -8.49
C SER A 17 0.52 -8.63 -7.92
N VAL A 18 1.17 -8.90 -6.78
CA VAL A 18 2.21 -8.01 -6.20
C VAL A 18 3.34 -7.74 -7.22
N TYR A 19 3.66 -8.72 -8.07
CA TYR A 19 4.61 -8.53 -9.15
C TYR A 19 4.13 -7.49 -10.18
N ARG A 20 2.88 -7.58 -10.66
CA ARG A 20 2.29 -6.57 -11.56
C ARG A 20 2.24 -5.21 -10.89
N PHE A 21 1.91 -5.18 -9.60
CA PHE A 21 1.92 -3.96 -8.80
C PHE A 21 3.28 -3.28 -8.77
N ARG A 22 4.35 -4.05 -8.50
CA ARG A 22 5.73 -3.59 -8.51
C ARG A 22 6.13 -3.01 -9.86
N ILE A 23 5.85 -3.73 -10.96
CA ILE A 23 6.21 -3.28 -12.31
C ILE A 23 5.52 -1.96 -12.67
N ALA A 24 4.22 -1.84 -12.36
CA ALA A 24 3.46 -0.62 -12.68
C ALA A 24 3.90 0.58 -11.82
N SER A 25 4.14 0.37 -10.51
CA SER A 25 4.54 1.44 -9.59
C SER A 25 6.02 1.83 -9.67
N GLY A 26 6.87 0.99 -10.26
CA GLY A 26 8.31 1.25 -10.38
C GLY A 26 9.07 1.28 -9.05
N ILE A 27 8.50 0.68 -7.99
CA ILE A 27 9.14 0.56 -6.69
C ILE A 27 10.04 -0.69 -6.62
N SER A 28 10.93 -0.75 -5.64
CA SER A 28 11.79 -1.92 -5.45
C SER A 28 10.97 -3.17 -5.11
N GLN A 29 11.54 -4.34 -5.38
CA GLN A 29 10.89 -5.61 -5.03
C GLN A 29 10.65 -5.74 -3.53
N SER A 30 11.66 -5.45 -2.69
CA SER A 30 11.50 -5.49 -1.23
C SER A 30 10.35 -4.60 -0.78
N THR A 31 10.32 -3.34 -1.21
CA THR A 31 9.25 -2.40 -0.84
C THR A 31 7.87 -2.90 -1.27
N ALA A 32 7.73 -3.48 -2.46
CA ALA A 32 6.44 -4.00 -2.91
C ALA A 32 5.93 -5.16 -2.04
N TYR A 33 6.81 -6.11 -1.69
CA TYR A 33 6.44 -7.25 -0.87
C TYR A 33 6.28 -6.89 0.62
N ASP A 34 7.13 -6.01 1.16
CA ASP A 34 7.00 -5.49 2.52
C ASP A 34 5.66 -4.79 2.70
N LEU A 35 5.29 -3.89 1.79
CA LEU A 35 4.00 -3.19 1.87
C LEU A 35 2.81 -4.15 1.74
N ALA A 36 2.88 -5.14 0.85
CA ALA A 36 1.79 -6.10 0.67
C ALA A 36 1.64 -7.10 1.83
N ASN A 37 2.70 -7.39 2.58
CA ASN A 37 2.69 -8.39 3.65
C ASN A 37 2.64 -7.78 5.06
N GLU A 38 3.08 -6.53 5.23
CA GLU A 38 3.18 -5.85 6.52
C GLU A 38 2.31 -4.58 6.52
N PRO A 39 1.03 -4.64 6.93
CA PRO A 39 0.14 -3.48 6.98
C PRO A 39 0.64 -2.35 7.88
N THR A 40 1.53 -2.63 8.84
CA THR A 40 2.14 -1.62 9.72
C THR A 40 3.29 -0.84 9.05
N ARG A 41 3.79 -1.32 7.92
CA ARG A 41 4.83 -0.65 7.13
C ARG A 41 4.21 0.51 6.35
N ILE A 42 4.42 1.74 6.81
CA ILE A 42 3.91 2.91 6.09
C ILE A 42 4.89 3.30 4.98
N PRO A 43 4.43 3.41 3.71
CA PRO A 43 5.28 3.90 2.63
C PRO A 43 5.70 5.35 2.89
N ASN A 44 6.96 5.67 2.60
CA ASN A 44 7.40 7.06 2.61
C ASN A 44 6.77 7.86 1.46
N ALA A 45 6.93 9.19 1.49
CA ALA A 45 6.31 10.08 0.50
C ALA A 45 6.70 9.76 -0.95
N GLU A 46 7.95 9.37 -1.22
CA GLU A 46 8.40 9.04 -2.58
C GLU A 46 7.73 7.78 -3.12
N VAL A 47 7.70 6.71 -2.31
CA VAL A 47 7.05 5.44 -2.64
C VAL A 47 5.55 5.66 -2.82
N LEU A 48 4.92 6.40 -1.89
CA LEU A 48 3.50 6.72 -1.97
C LEU A 48 3.17 7.51 -3.24
N ASN A 49 3.99 8.52 -3.58
CA ASN A 49 3.83 9.30 -4.81
C ASN A 49 3.98 8.43 -6.07
N LYS A 50 4.94 7.49 -6.10
CA LYS A 50 5.10 6.54 -7.21
C LYS A 50 3.84 5.68 -7.40
N ILE A 51 3.27 5.16 -6.32
CA ILE A 51 2.05 4.36 -6.38
C ILE A 51 0.85 5.21 -6.82
N CYS A 52 0.67 6.40 -6.23
CA CYS A 52 -0.40 7.33 -6.60
C CYS A 52 -0.33 7.71 -8.09
N ASN A 53 0.87 8.02 -8.61
CA ASN A 53 1.05 8.33 -10.03
C ASN A 53 0.81 7.13 -10.95
N ALA A 54 1.24 5.94 -10.56
CA ALA A 54 1.06 4.75 -11.40
C ALA A 54 -0.42 4.33 -11.52
N TYR A 55 -1.18 4.47 -10.44
CA TYR A 55 -2.57 4.03 -10.39
C TYR A 55 -3.62 5.14 -10.48
N GLN A 56 -3.16 6.40 -10.50
CA GLN A 56 -4.00 7.61 -10.51
C GLN A 56 -5.02 7.59 -9.36
N VAL A 57 -4.53 7.34 -8.15
CA VAL A 57 -5.34 7.25 -6.90
C VAL A 57 -4.86 8.24 -5.85
N GLN A 58 -5.75 8.57 -4.92
CA GLN A 58 -5.39 9.42 -3.78
C GLN A 58 -4.64 8.62 -2.71
N PRO A 59 -3.73 9.24 -1.94
CA PRO A 59 -3.00 8.54 -0.87
C PRO A 59 -3.92 7.98 0.22
N GLY A 60 -5.09 8.60 0.45
CA GLY A 60 -6.11 8.11 1.38
C GLY A 60 -6.78 6.80 0.96
N GLU A 61 -6.61 6.36 -0.29
CA GLU A 61 -7.07 5.02 -0.72
C GLU A 61 -6.06 3.92 -0.34
N LEU A 62 -4.82 4.30 -0.03
CA LEU A 62 -3.70 3.39 0.24
C LEU A 62 -3.33 3.32 1.73
N LEU A 63 -3.98 4.14 2.55
CA LEU A 63 -3.74 4.28 3.98
C LEU A 63 -5.08 4.29 4.72
N GLU A 64 -5.14 3.57 5.82
CA GLU A 64 -6.30 3.56 6.72
C GLU A 64 -5.87 3.92 8.14
N TRP A 65 -6.75 4.61 8.86
CA TRP A 65 -6.57 4.88 10.28
C TRP A 65 -7.47 3.93 11.07
N ILE A 66 -6.88 3.21 12.03
CA ILE A 66 -7.59 2.25 12.88
C ILE A 66 -7.63 2.75 14.34
N PRO A 67 -8.83 2.86 14.96
CA PRO A 67 -8.99 3.13 16.38
C PRO A 67 -8.40 2.02 17.27
N ASP A 68 -7.89 2.35 18.46
CA ASP A 68 -7.30 1.34 19.38
C ASP A 68 -8.29 0.26 19.83
N ALA A 69 -9.59 0.55 19.84
CA ALA A 69 -10.61 -0.40 20.24
C ALA A 69 -10.77 -1.59 19.26
N GLU A 70 -10.26 -1.45 18.02
CA GLU A 70 -10.36 -2.47 16.96
C GLU A 70 -9.05 -3.26 16.74
N ASN A 71 -7.99 -2.97 17.51
CA ASN A 71 -6.70 -3.69 17.45
C ASN A 71 -6.68 -4.98 18.30
N LYS A 72 -7.84 -5.58 18.60
CA LYS A 72 -7.96 -6.81 19.43
C LYS A 72 -7.81 -8.10 18.62
#